data_AF-A0A367KJ29-F1
#
_entry.id   AF-A0A367KJ29-F1
#
_cell.length_a   1.000
_cell.length_b   1.000
_cell.length_c   1.000
_cell.angle_alpha   90.00
_cell.angle_beta   90.00
_cell.angle_gamma   90.00
#
_symmetry.space_group_name_H-M   'P 1'
#
loop_
_entity.id
_entity.type
_entity.pdbx_description
1 polymer ?
#
loop_
_entity_poly.entity_id
_entity_poly.type
_entity_poly.pdbx_seq_one_letter_code
_entity_poly.pdbx_strand_id
1 'polypeptide(L)'
;MSQTHGDSIPSLQLNHVHSKSLESIPQIELADLPIDVIRQIFGQEKDADISDLAITVEKLQVPSSNEQAINVEVYRPKSAAPEAILPVLLY
;
A
#
# COMPACT_ATOMS: atom_id res chain seq x y z
N MET A 1 -38.15 -17.87 -30.22
CA MET A 1 -38.17 -16.55 -29.56
C MET A 1 -37.11 -16.59 -28.47
N SER A 2 -35.92 -16.04 -28.76
CA SER A 2 -34.77 -16.10 -27.84
C SER A 2 -34.76 -14.87 -26.95
N GLN A 3 -34.91 -15.07 -25.64
CA GLN A 3 -34.67 -14.03 -24.64
C GLN A 3 -33.16 -13.95 -24.40
N THR A 4 -32.52 -12.85 -24.79
CA THR A 4 -31.17 -12.52 -24.34
C THR A 4 -31.26 -11.87 -22.97
N HIS A 5 -30.86 -12.60 -21.92
CA HIS A 5 -30.49 -12.00 -20.64
C HIS A 5 -29.28 -11.10 -20.89
N GLY A 6 -29.52 -9.79 -20.91
CA GLY A 6 -28.45 -8.81 -20.82
C GLY A 6 -27.99 -8.74 -19.38
N ASP A 7 -27.01 -9.58 -19.02
CA ASP A 7 -26.22 -9.43 -17.80
C ASP A 7 -25.51 -8.08 -17.86
N SER A 8 -26.18 -7.08 -17.30
CA SER A 8 -25.69 -5.70 -17.25
C SER A 8 -24.69 -5.63 -16.10
N ILE A 9 -23.42 -5.44 -16.41
CA ILE A 9 -22.39 -5.20 -15.39
C ILE A 9 -22.83 -3.97 -14.59
N PRO A 10 -22.97 -4.05 -13.25
CA PRO A 10 -23.34 -2.89 -12.46
C PRO A 10 -22.31 -1.79 -12.66
N SER A 11 -22.77 -0.58 -13.01
CA SER A 11 -21.89 0.58 -13.14
C SER A 11 -21.18 0.78 -11.80
N LEU A 12 -19.86 0.55 -11.78
CA LEU A 12 -19.04 0.83 -10.61
C LEU A 12 -19.02 2.34 -10.40
N GLN A 13 -20.01 2.84 -9.67
CA GLN A 13 -20.05 4.24 -9.27
C GLN A 13 -19.05 4.42 -8.15
N LEU A 14 -18.16 5.38 -8.36
CA LEU A 14 -17.17 5.75 -7.37
C LEU A 14 -17.91 6.24 -6.12
N ASN A 15 -17.47 5.80 -4.94
CA ASN A 15 -18.05 6.28 -3.69
C ASN A 15 -17.92 7.82 -3.63
N HIS A 16 -19.01 8.52 -3.35
CA HIS A 16 -19.05 9.98 -3.28
C HIS A 16 -18.01 10.57 -2.31
N VAL A 17 -17.63 9.82 -1.27
CA VAL A 17 -16.55 10.22 -0.34
C VAL A 17 -15.19 10.29 -1.04
N HIS A 18 -14.93 9.43 -2.01
CA HIS A 18 -13.65 9.37 -2.73
C HIS A 18 -13.62 10.31 -3.94
N SER A 19 -14.77 10.81 -4.41
CA SER A 19 -14.86 11.67 -5.60
C SER A 19 -14.09 12.99 -5.41
N LYS A 20 -14.21 13.61 -4.23
CA LYS A 20 -13.47 14.84 -3.89
C LYS A 20 -11.96 14.61 -3.78
N SER A 21 -11.55 13.45 -3.28
CA SER A 21 -10.13 13.10 -3.19
C SER A 21 -9.51 12.92 -4.57
N LEU A 22 -10.24 12.32 -5.52
CA LEU A 22 -9.74 12.14 -6.89
C LEU A 22 -9.48 13.47 -7.62
N GLU A 23 -10.31 14.48 -7.41
CA GLU A 23 -10.11 15.82 -8.01
C GLU A 23 -8.80 16.48 -7.56
N SER A 24 -8.29 16.10 -6.39
CA SER A 24 -7.04 16.61 -5.82
C SER A 24 -5.79 15.80 -6.22
N ILE A 25 -5.96 14.64 -6.87
CA ILE A 25 -4.83 13.81 -7.29
C ILE A 25 -4.24 14.42 -8.57
N PRO A 26 -2.94 14.78 -8.58
CA PRO A 26 -2.29 15.27 -9.79
C PRO A 26 -2.34 14.20 -10.88
N GLN A 27 -2.75 14.58 -12.09
CA GLN A 27 -2.62 13.71 -13.25
C GLN A 27 -1.15 13.66 -13.65
N ILE A 28 -0.52 12.50 -13.47
CA ILE A 28 0.90 12.30 -13.74
C ILE A 28 1.02 11.28 -14.87
N GLU A 29 1.56 11.71 -16.01
CA GLU A 29 1.94 10.81 -17.10
C GLU A 29 3.31 10.20 -16.79
N LEU A 30 3.33 8.93 -16.38
CA LEU A 30 4.54 8.25 -15.92
C LEU A 30 5.55 7.95 -17.04
N ALA A 31 5.10 7.91 -18.30
CA ALA A 31 5.91 7.44 -19.42
C ALA A 31 7.11 8.34 -19.74
N ASP A 32 7.03 9.63 -19.41
CA ASP A 32 8.04 10.63 -19.79
C ASP A 32 8.88 11.15 -18.60
N LEU A 33 8.70 10.56 -17.41
CA LEU A 33 9.38 11.01 -16.21
C LEU A 33 10.67 10.21 -15.95
N PRO A 34 11.80 10.89 -15.67
CA PRO A 34 12.99 10.23 -15.16
C PRO A 34 12.70 9.48 -13.86
N ILE A 35 13.36 8.34 -13.64
CA ILE A 35 13.14 7.49 -12.45
C ILE A 35 13.30 8.25 -11.13
N ASP A 36 14.21 9.22 -11.07
CA ASP A 36 14.44 10.03 -9.88
C ASP A 36 13.28 11.00 -9.60
N VAL A 37 12.63 11.50 -10.66
CA VAL A 37 11.42 12.33 -10.55
C VAL A 37 10.25 11.48 -10.06
N ILE A 38 10.10 10.25 -10.58
CA ILE A 38 9.09 9.30 -10.09
C ILE A 38 9.33 9.01 -8.59
N ARG A 39 10.57 8.74 -8.18
CA ARG A 39 10.91 8.54 -6.76
C ARG A 39 10.68 9.79 -5.92
N GLN A 40 10.83 10.99 -6.46
CA GLN A 40 10.54 12.20 -5.71
C GLN A 40 9.03 12.42 -5.52
N ILE A 41 8.21 12.09 -6.52
CA ILE A 41 6.76 12.22 -6.45
C ILE A 41 6.16 11.14 -5.54
N PHE A 42 6.56 9.87 -5.73
CA PHE A 42 5.96 8.72 -5.04
C PHE A 42 6.78 8.23 -3.85
N GLY A 43 8.10 8.40 -3.87
CA GLY A 43 8.99 8.04 -2.75
C GLY A 43 9.00 9.09 -1.63
N GLN A 44 8.23 10.17 -1.76
CA GLN A 44 7.67 10.85 -0.59
C GLN A 44 6.49 10.06 -0.02
N GLU A 45 6.69 8.76 0.22
CA GLU A 45 5.99 8.13 1.32
C GLU A 45 6.44 8.92 2.54
N LYS A 46 5.59 9.85 2.97
CA LYS A 46 5.73 10.47 4.29
C LYS A 46 5.97 9.30 5.23
N ASP A 47 7.08 9.30 5.96
CA ASP A 47 7.17 8.53 7.19
C ASP A 47 5.86 8.81 7.92
N ALA A 48 4.93 7.86 7.85
CA ALA A 48 3.67 8.01 8.55
C ALA A 48 4.11 8.20 9.99
N ASP A 49 3.67 9.28 10.64
CA ASP A 49 4.00 9.49 12.03
C ASP A 49 3.29 8.40 12.83
N ILE A 50 3.97 7.27 12.94
CA ILE A 50 3.50 6.03 13.55
C ILE A 50 3.73 6.07 15.07
N SER A 51 4.26 7.18 15.60
CA SER A 51 4.50 7.35 17.03
C SER A 51 3.22 7.19 17.85
N ASP A 52 2.10 7.66 17.32
CA ASP A 52 0.75 7.55 17.90
C ASP A 52 0.03 6.23 17.56
N LEU A 53 0.60 5.38 16.71
CA LEU A 53 0.00 4.09 16.39
C LEU A 53 0.27 3.07 17.49
N ALA A 54 -0.70 2.19 17.72
CA ALA A 54 -0.60 1.06 18.65
C ALA A 54 0.29 -0.08 18.10
N ILE A 55 1.40 0.27 17.44
CA ILE A 55 2.34 -0.65 16.79
C ILE A 55 3.78 -0.35 17.21
N THR A 56 4.58 -1.39 17.27
CA THR A 56 6.04 -1.35 17.38
C THR A 56 6.61 -1.73 16.02
N VAL A 57 7.63 -1.01 15.57
CA VAL A 57 8.30 -1.29 14.30
C VAL A 57 9.73 -1.74 14.54
N GLU A 58 10.08 -2.87 13.95
CA GLU A 58 11.43 -3.43 13.97
C GLU A 58 11.96 -3.52 12.53
N LYS A 59 13.20 -3.10 12.32
CA LYS A 59 13.87 -3.19 11.00
C LYS A 59 14.82 -4.37 11.01
N LEU A 60 14.58 -5.31 10.11
CA LEU A 60 15.34 -6.55 9.96
C LEU A 60 16.03 -6.61 8.59
N GLN A 61 17.14 -7.33 8.52
CA GLN A 61 17.76 -7.72 7.27
C GLN A 61 17.59 -9.22 7.07
N VAL A 62 16.88 -9.59 6.00
CA VAL A 62 16.62 -10.99 5.65
C VAL A 62 17.55 -11.38 4.50
N PRO A 63 18.28 -12.50 4.60
CA PRO A 63 19.14 -12.96 3.53
C PRO A 63 18.31 -13.35 2.29
N SER A 64 18.80 -12.99 1.12
CA SER A 64 18.25 -13.41 -0.17
C SER A 64 19.20 -14.36 -0.90
N SER A 65 18.66 -15.14 -1.83
CA SER A 65 19.42 -16.06 -2.67
C SER A 65 20.43 -15.38 -3.60
N ASN A 66 20.33 -14.07 -3.80
CA ASN A 66 21.19 -13.28 -4.68
C ASN A 66 22.30 -12.50 -3.93
N GLU A 67 22.64 -12.93 -2.71
CA GLU A 67 23.65 -12.29 -1.85
C GLU A 67 23.35 -10.84 -1.43
N GLN A 68 22.15 -10.33 -1.73
CA GLN A 68 21.68 -9.02 -1.28
C GLN A 68 20.79 -9.19 -0.05
N ALA A 69 21.06 -8.44 1.01
CA ALA A 69 20.16 -8.39 2.16
C ALA A 69 18.89 -7.60 1.79
N ILE A 70 17.72 -8.16 2.09
CA ILE A 70 16.43 -7.49 1.95
C ILE A 70 16.11 -6.81 3.27
N ASN A 71 15.90 -5.49 3.23
CA ASN A 71 15.40 -4.76 4.40
C ASN A 71 13.91 -5.03 4.56
N VAL A 72 13.50 -5.48 5.74
CA VAL A 72 12.11 -5.79 6.09
C VAL A 72 11.73 -4.98 7.33
N GLU A 73 10.57 -4.36 7.30
CA GLU A 73 10.00 -3.68 8.46
C GLU A 73 8.87 -4.54 9.04
N VAL A 74 8.99 -4.90 10.32
CA VAL A 74 8.01 -5.72 11.03
C VAL A 74 7.16 -4.82 11.90
N TYR A 75 5.88 -4.74 11.57
CA TYR A 75 4.87 -3.97 12.30
C TYR A 75 4.11 -4.89 13.26
N ARG A 76 4.36 -4.74 14.57
CA ARG A 76 3.75 -5.57 15.61
C ARG A 76 2.79 -4.77 16.48
N PRO A 77 1.54 -5.23 16.73
CA PRO A 77 0.64 -4.54 17.66
C PRO A 77 1.21 -4.48 19.08
N LYS A 78 1.20 -3.29 19.72
CA LYS A 78 1.60 -3.08 21.13
C LYS A 78 0.71 -3.82 22.13
N SER A 79 -0.52 -4.18 21.72
CA SER A 79 -1.48 -4.94 22.53
C SER A 79 -1.11 -6.41 22.70
N ALA A 80 -0.25 -6.95 21.84
CA ALA A 80 0.20 -8.34 21.92
C ALA A 80 1.42 -8.45 22.84
N ALA A 81 1.45 -9.48 23.69
CA ALA A 81 2.63 -9.80 24.48
C ALA A 81 3.85 -10.05 23.56
N PRO A 82 5.09 -9.69 23.97
CA PRO A 82 6.30 -9.86 23.15
C PRO A 82 6.53 -11.30 22.65
N GLU A 83 6.20 -12.28 23.48
CA GLU A 83 6.36 -13.71 23.22
C GLU A 83 5.16 -14.37 22.52
N ALA A 84 4.08 -13.61 22.27
CA ALA A 84 2.92 -14.14 21.58
C ALA A 84 3.28 -14.55 20.13
N ILE A 85 2.82 -15.74 19.73
CA ILE A 85 2.92 -16.20 18.34
C ILE A 85 1.74 -15.59 17.58
N LEU A 86 2.04 -14.75 16.60
CA LEU A 86 1.03 -14.04 15.79
C LEU A 86 1.08 -14.55 14.34
N PRO A 87 -0.07 -14.59 13.64
CA PRO A 87 -0.07 -14.79 12.19
C PRO A 87 0.65 -13.63 11.49
N VAL A 88 1.39 -13.95 10.42
CA VAL A 88 2.18 -12.98 9.65
C VAL A 88 1.49 -12.67 8.34
N LEU A 89 1.37 -11.39 8.02
CA LEU A 89 0.98 -10.88 6.70
C LEU A 89 2.23 -10.34 6.01
N LEU A 90 2.54 -10.84 4.81
CA LEU A 90 3.59 -10.30 3.96
C LEU A 90 2.95 -9.28 3.01
N TYR A 91 3.49 -8.05 3.00
CA TYR A 91 3.07 -6.93 2.15
C TYR A 91 4.24 -6.48 1.29
#